data_AF-A0AAP0LFI9-F1
#
_entry.id   AF-A0AAP0LFI9-F1
#
_cell.length_a   1.000
_cell.length_b   1.000
_cell.length_c   1.000
_cell.angle_alpha   90.00
_cell.angle_beta   90.00
_cell.angle_gamma   90.00
#
_symmetry.space_group_name_H-M   'P 1'
#
loop_
_entity.id
_entity.type
_entity.pdbx_description
1 polymer ?
#
loop_
_entity_poly.entity_id
_entity_poly.type
_entity_poly.pdbx_seq_one_letter_code
_entity_poly.pdbx_strand_id
1 'polypeptide(L)'
;MASLSRLCRHSRFFTAAARPRILHRHRHLPSSPRLLSTLRRPPPRPRTSTVDIGARARQLQNRRLWTYAVSFSCVAGFIVVVLSSFEEQLVFYITPTEALDKFTQNPNKSRFRLGGLVLEGSVAQPASSPFMEFVVTDLITDILVRYQGPLPDLFREGHSVVVEGFVRPLEDPDKAAAAAVTEKARGIGCFFSATEVLAKHDEKYMPAEVAKAIDANKKKIAAAAAASSAAEAQDEERERNQRS
;
A
#
# COMPACT_ATOMS: atom_id res chain seq x y z
N MET A 1 38.58 2.72 -19.55
CA MET A 1 37.70 1.57 -19.25
C MET A 1 36.27 1.98 -19.56
N ALA A 2 35.66 1.29 -20.51
CA ALA A 2 34.38 1.62 -21.13
C ALA A 2 33.18 1.10 -20.32
N SER A 3 32.02 1.77 -20.42
CA SER A 3 30.68 1.20 -20.65
C SER A 3 29.61 2.27 -20.32
N LEU A 4 29.14 3.10 -21.26
CA LEU A 4 28.08 2.88 -22.27
C LEU A 4 26.71 2.44 -21.74
N SER A 5 25.89 3.47 -21.51
CA SER A 5 24.46 3.60 -21.84
C SER A 5 23.84 2.62 -22.85
N ARG A 6 22.57 2.20 -22.58
CA ARG A 6 21.44 2.06 -23.54
C ARG A 6 20.21 1.54 -22.76
N LEU A 7 19.15 2.30 -22.53
CA LEU A 7 18.06 2.72 -23.43
C LEU A 7 17.37 1.61 -24.25
N CYS A 8 16.10 1.42 -23.88
CA CYS A 8 14.91 1.39 -24.73
C CYS A 8 14.56 0.19 -25.63
N ARG A 9 13.35 -0.30 -25.32
CA ARG A 9 12.18 -0.52 -26.20
C ARG A 9 12.16 -1.66 -27.22
N HIS A 10 10.99 -2.32 -27.16
CA HIS A 10 10.21 -2.85 -28.31
C HIS A 10 10.86 -4.05 -29.00
N SER A 11 10.18 -5.06 -29.52
CA SER A 11 8.79 -5.31 -29.83
C SER A 11 8.75 -6.72 -30.45
N ARG A 12 7.63 -7.42 -30.29
CA ARG A 12 6.98 -8.30 -31.28
C ARG A 12 7.85 -9.36 -31.98
N PHE A 13 7.55 -10.64 -31.71
CA PHE A 13 6.83 -11.50 -32.66
C PHE A 13 7.35 -11.40 -34.11
N PHE A 14 8.07 -12.43 -34.57
CA PHE A 14 7.84 -13.10 -35.86
C PHE A 14 8.82 -14.27 -35.99
N THR A 15 8.36 -15.48 -35.69
CA THR A 15 9.07 -16.72 -36.00
C THR A 15 8.86 -17.03 -37.48
N ALA A 16 9.83 -16.65 -38.31
CA ALA A 16 9.89 -17.01 -39.73
C ALA A 16 10.72 -18.28 -39.92
N ALA A 17 10.17 -19.19 -40.71
CA ALA A 17 10.76 -20.46 -41.13
C ALA A 17 12.00 -20.26 -42.01
N ALA A 18 13.03 -21.10 -41.84
CA ALA A 18 13.95 -21.44 -42.93
C ALA A 18 14.75 -22.74 -42.66
N ARG A 19 14.79 -23.56 -43.72
CA ARG A 19 15.44 -24.87 -43.96
C ARG A 19 16.90 -25.03 -43.48
N PRO A 20 17.36 -26.29 -43.34
CA PRO A 20 18.50 -26.73 -44.18
C PRO A 20 18.25 -28.15 -44.76
N ARG A 21 18.47 -28.44 -46.05
CA ARG A 21 19.69 -28.50 -46.89
C ARG A 21 20.65 -29.65 -46.54
N ILE A 22 20.26 -30.84 -47.02
CA ILE A 22 21.03 -31.95 -47.65
C ILE A 22 22.57 -31.82 -47.65
N LEU A 23 23.31 -32.85 -47.21
CA LEU A 23 24.19 -33.71 -48.05
C LEU A 23 25.06 -34.71 -47.27
N HIS A 24 25.03 -35.95 -47.78
CA HIS A 24 26.06 -36.99 -47.86
C HIS A 24 26.74 -37.56 -46.62
N ARG A 25 26.58 -38.89 -46.43
CA ARG A 25 27.75 -39.79 -46.37
C ARG A 25 27.43 -41.23 -46.80
N HIS A 26 28.47 -41.88 -47.31
CA HIS A 26 28.53 -43.10 -48.10
C HIS A 26 28.29 -44.42 -47.35
N ARG A 27 27.71 -45.37 -48.12
CA ARG A 27 27.95 -46.83 -48.25
C ARG A 27 28.59 -47.60 -47.08
N HIS A 28 27.99 -48.73 -46.72
CA HIS A 28 28.60 -50.08 -46.78
C HIS A 28 27.50 -51.18 -46.75
N LEU A 29 27.64 -52.18 -47.63
CA LEU A 29 26.93 -53.48 -47.67
C LEU A 29 27.76 -54.52 -46.89
N PRO A 30 27.17 -55.57 -46.28
CA PRO A 30 27.00 -56.83 -47.02
C PRO A 30 25.76 -57.71 -46.69
N SER A 31 25.31 -58.41 -47.74
CA SER A 31 24.68 -59.74 -47.85
C SER A 31 24.12 -60.50 -46.63
N SER A 32 22.83 -60.87 -46.70
CA SER A 32 22.31 -62.25 -46.51
C SER A 32 20.82 -62.35 -46.90
N PRO A 33 20.38 -63.38 -47.65
CA PRO A 33 19.00 -63.49 -48.12
C PRO A 33 18.14 -64.24 -47.09
N ARG A 34 17.15 -63.55 -46.51
CA ARG A 34 16.03 -64.22 -45.82
C ARG A 34 14.81 -64.19 -46.72
N LEU A 35 14.49 -65.37 -47.26
CA LEU A 35 13.21 -65.72 -47.85
C LEU A 35 12.12 -65.46 -46.80
N LEU A 36 11.42 -64.34 -46.93
CA LEU A 36 10.21 -64.03 -46.18
C LEU A 36 9.04 -63.97 -47.16
N SER A 37 8.26 -65.05 -47.08
CA SER A 37 6.90 -65.22 -47.57
C SER A 37 6.15 -63.91 -47.87
N THR A 38 5.90 -63.64 -49.14
CA THR A 38 4.97 -62.60 -49.58
C THR A 38 3.53 -63.06 -49.35
N LEU A 39 3.07 -63.07 -48.10
CA LEU A 39 1.65 -62.95 -47.83
C LEU A 39 1.26 -61.52 -48.21
N ARG A 40 0.68 -61.36 -49.42
CA ARG A 40 -0.01 -60.15 -49.85
C ARG A 40 -1.03 -59.78 -48.79
N ARG A 41 -0.67 -58.90 -47.85
CA ARG A 41 -1.65 -58.21 -47.01
C ARG A 41 -2.49 -57.34 -47.95
N PRO A 42 -3.82 -57.50 -48.00
CA PRO A 42 -4.65 -56.60 -48.78
C PRO A 42 -4.44 -55.16 -48.27
N PRO A 43 -4.46 -54.15 -49.15
CA PRO A 43 -4.35 -52.77 -48.72
C PRO A 43 -5.47 -52.50 -47.70
N PRO A 44 -5.17 -51.85 -46.55
CA PRO A 44 -6.22 -51.49 -45.63
C PRO A 44 -7.21 -50.58 -46.37
N ARG A 45 -8.48 -51.01 -46.43
CA ARG A 45 -9.56 -50.20 -47.02
C ARG A 45 -9.56 -48.84 -46.32
N PRO A 46 -9.66 -47.71 -47.05
CA PRO A 46 -9.75 -46.40 -46.43
C PRO A 46 -10.99 -46.39 -45.55
N ARG A 47 -10.77 -46.37 -44.23
CA ARG A 47 -11.85 -46.12 -43.26
C ARG A 47 -12.36 -44.73 -43.55
N THR A 48 -13.54 -44.63 -44.14
CA THR A 48 -14.28 -43.37 -44.23
C THR A 48 -14.51 -42.92 -42.79
N SER A 49 -13.71 -41.95 -42.32
CA SER A 49 -14.01 -41.28 -41.06
C SER A 49 -15.33 -40.57 -41.27
N THR A 50 -16.40 -41.12 -40.70
CA THR A 50 -17.67 -40.43 -40.57
C THR A 50 -17.36 -39.14 -39.81
N VAL A 51 -17.34 -38.02 -40.52
CA VAL A 51 -17.08 -36.73 -39.93
C VAL A 51 -18.22 -36.48 -38.95
N ASP A 52 -17.95 -36.55 -37.65
CA ASP A 52 -18.93 -36.17 -36.63
C ASP A 52 -19.16 -34.66 -36.71
N ILE A 53 -20.15 -34.27 -37.52
CA ILE A 53 -20.58 -32.88 -37.69
C ILE A 53 -21.03 -32.32 -36.34
N GLY A 54 -21.65 -33.16 -35.49
CA GLY A 54 -22.06 -32.79 -34.13
C GLY A 54 -20.87 -32.46 -33.20
N ALA A 55 -19.76 -33.19 -33.31
CA ALA A 55 -18.55 -32.91 -32.52
C ALA A 55 -17.90 -31.59 -32.95
N ARG A 56 -17.81 -31.33 -34.26
CA ARG A 56 -17.27 -30.06 -34.79
C ARG A 56 -18.17 -28.85 -34.49
N ALA A 57 -19.49 -29.03 -34.48
CA ALA A 57 -20.44 -27.96 -34.14
C ALA A 57 -20.30 -27.52 -32.67
N ARG A 58 -20.21 -28.46 -31.72
CA ARG A 58 -19.95 -28.17 -30.29
C ARG A 58 -18.58 -27.51 -30.07
N GLN A 59 -17.57 -27.91 -30.84
CA GLN A 59 -16.23 -27.33 -30.76
C GLN A 59 -16.19 -25.85 -31.18
N LEU A 60 -17.00 -25.43 -32.16
CA LEU A 60 -17.10 -24.02 -32.56
C LEU A 60 -17.90 -23.17 -31.56
N GLN A 61 -18.94 -23.74 -30.94
CA GLN A 61 -19.71 -23.06 -29.90
C GLN A 61 -18.88 -22.84 -28.63
N ASN A 62 -18.15 -23.86 -28.16
CA ASN A 62 -17.27 -23.71 -27.00
C ASN A 62 -16.13 -22.73 -27.27
N ARG A 63 -15.55 -22.70 -28.47
CA ARG A 63 -14.51 -21.71 -28.83
C ARG A 63 -14.99 -20.27 -28.69
N ARG A 64 -16.22 -19.97 -29.13
CA ARG A 64 -16.82 -18.63 -28.98
C ARG A 64 -17.13 -18.29 -27.52
N LEU A 65 -17.61 -19.27 -26.76
CA LEU A 65 -17.85 -19.10 -25.33
C LEU A 65 -16.54 -18.78 -24.58
N TRP A 66 -15.46 -19.51 -24.87
CA TRP A 66 -14.14 -19.26 -24.28
C TRP A 66 -13.57 -17.89 -24.67
N THR A 67 -13.74 -17.44 -25.91
CA THR A 67 -13.31 -16.09 -26.30
C THR A 67 -14.06 -15.01 -25.54
N TYR A 68 -15.37 -15.18 -25.32
CA TYR A 68 -16.16 -14.21 -24.54
C TYR A 68 -15.77 -14.25 -23.06
N ALA A 69 -15.61 -15.43 -22.47
CA ALA A 69 -15.20 -15.57 -21.08
C ALA A 69 -13.83 -14.91 -20.81
N VAL A 70 -12.85 -15.12 -21.70
CA VAL A 70 -11.53 -14.47 -21.61
C VAL A 70 -11.65 -12.95 -21.79
N SER A 71 -12.46 -12.49 -22.75
CA SER A 71 -12.64 -11.04 -22.96
C SER A 71 -13.30 -10.37 -21.75
N PHE A 72 -14.34 -10.99 -21.18
CA PHE A 72 -15.04 -10.48 -20.02
C PHE A 72 -14.14 -10.48 -18.78
N SER A 73 -13.37 -11.55 -18.57
CA SER A 73 -12.38 -11.63 -17.50
C SER A 73 -11.31 -10.55 -17.63
N CYS A 74 -10.84 -10.26 -18.85
CA CYS A 74 -9.86 -9.21 -19.09
C CYS A 74 -10.41 -7.81 -18.77
N VAL A 75 -11.65 -7.51 -19.19
CA VAL A 75 -12.31 -6.24 -18.86
C VAL A 75 -12.57 -6.13 -17.35
N ALA A 76 -13.09 -7.18 -16.73
CA ALA A 76 -13.32 -7.21 -15.28
C ALA A 76 -12.02 -7.00 -14.49
N GLY A 77 -10.95 -7.68 -14.87
CA GLY A 77 -9.63 -7.50 -14.26
C GLY A 77 -9.09 -6.08 -14.43
N PHE A 78 -9.27 -5.47 -15.61
CA PHE A 78 -8.87 -4.08 -15.84
C PHE A 78 -9.63 -3.11 -14.92
N ILE A 79 -10.95 -3.28 -14.77
CA ILE A 79 -11.76 -2.45 -13.87
C ILE A 79 -11.27 -2.57 -12.43
N VAL A 80 -11.00 -3.78 -11.95
CA VAL A 80 -10.49 -4.01 -10.58
C VAL A 80 -9.15 -3.32 -10.36
N VAL A 81 -8.21 -3.43 -11.31
CA VAL A 81 -6.90 -2.76 -11.21
C VAL A 81 -7.06 -1.24 -11.21
N VAL A 82 -7.92 -0.69 -12.07
CA VAL A 82 -8.18 0.75 -12.12
C VAL A 82 -8.79 1.24 -10.80
N LEU A 83 -9.83 0.57 -10.28
CA LEU A 83 -10.44 0.93 -9.00
C LEU A 83 -9.43 0.86 -7.84
N SER A 84 -8.64 -0.22 -7.77
CA SER A 84 -7.56 -0.36 -6.77
C SER A 84 -6.53 0.77 -6.87
N SER A 85 -6.15 1.17 -8.09
CA SER A 85 -5.17 2.25 -8.28
C SER A 85 -5.71 3.63 -7.90
N PHE A 86 -7.01 3.88 -8.06
CA PHE A 86 -7.64 5.13 -7.64
C PHE A 86 -7.67 5.26 -6.11
N GLU A 87 -7.96 4.18 -5.38
CA GLU A 87 -7.98 4.17 -3.92
C GLU A 87 -6.61 4.55 -3.31
N GLU A 88 -5.51 4.13 -3.95
CA GLU A 88 -4.14 4.45 -3.52
C GLU A 88 -3.75 5.94 -3.70
N GLN A 89 -4.48 6.69 -4.54
CA GLN A 89 -4.21 8.10 -4.82
C GLN A 89 -5.02 9.08 -3.96
N LEU A 90 -5.99 8.59 -3.18
CA LEU A 90 -6.81 9.44 -2.34
C LEU A 90 -6.05 9.84 -1.08
N VAL A 91 -5.83 11.15 -0.92
CA VAL A 91 -5.19 11.71 0.28
C VAL A 91 -6.27 12.09 1.27
N PHE A 92 -6.51 11.22 2.25
CA PHE A 92 -7.48 11.44 3.31
C PHE A 92 -6.90 12.30 4.43
N TYR A 93 -7.75 13.11 5.06
CA TYR A 93 -7.41 13.83 6.28
C TYR A 93 -7.78 12.96 7.49
N ILE A 94 -6.81 12.70 8.35
CA ILE A 94 -7.00 11.83 9.52
C ILE A 94 -6.34 12.44 10.75
N THR A 95 -6.81 12.09 11.94
CA THR A 95 -6.19 12.51 13.21
C THR A 95 -5.10 11.54 13.65
N PRO A 96 -4.21 11.95 14.58
CA PRO A 96 -3.26 11.06 15.23
C PRO A 96 -3.86 9.76 15.78
N THR A 97 -4.99 9.79 16.49
CA THR A 97 -5.64 8.55 16.96
C THR A 97 -6.04 7.63 15.79
N GLU A 98 -6.69 8.17 14.76
CA GLU A 98 -7.12 7.37 13.61
C GLU A 98 -5.95 6.82 12.79
N ALA A 99 -4.86 7.58 12.69
CA ALA A 99 -3.65 7.13 12.01
C ALA A 99 -3.04 5.90 12.68
N LEU A 100 -3.04 5.87 14.01
CA LEU A 100 -2.54 4.73 14.80
C LEU A 100 -3.44 3.49 14.63
N ASP A 101 -4.75 3.68 14.66
CA ASP A 101 -5.72 2.59 14.45
C ASP A 101 -5.58 2.00 13.04
N LYS A 102 -5.48 2.86 12.02
CA LYS A 102 -5.29 2.44 10.63
C LYS A 102 -3.96 1.70 10.44
N PHE A 103 -2.88 2.18 11.05
CA PHE A 103 -1.58 1.51 11.01
C PHE A 103 -1.62 0.12 11.63
N THR A 104 -2.34 -0.03 12.75
CA THR A 104 -2.51 -1.32 13.44
C THR A 104 -3.33 -2.30 12.61
N GLN A 105 -4.37 -1.83 11.92
CA GLN A 105 -5.24 -2.67 11.09
C GLN A 105 -4.55 -3.08 9.78
N ASN A 106 -3.89 -2.14 9.11
CA ASN A 106 -3.22 -2.39 7.84
C ASN A 106 -1.95 -1.52 7.75
N PRO A 107 -0.74 -2.11 7.73
CA PRO A 107 0.50 -1.38 7.45
C PRO A 107 0.60 -1.08 5.94
N ASN A 108 -0.39 -0.40 5.39
CA ASN A 108 -0.42 0.02 4.01
C ASN A 108 0.43 1.28 3.84
N LYS A 109 1.21 1.32 2.75
CA LYS A 109 2.07 2.46 2.37
C LYS A 109 1.27 3.58 1.67
N SER A 110 0.06 3.87 2.15
CA SER A 110 -0.75 4.94 1.58
C SER A 110 -0.29 6.29 2.13
N ARG A 111 -0.29 7.31 1.27
CA ARG A 111 -0.11 8.70 1.70
C ARG A 111 -1.38 9.18 2.37
N PHE A 112 -1.27 9.86 3.49
CA PHE A 112 -2.40 10.55 4.11
C PHE A 112 -1.95 11.88 4.71
N ARG A 113 -2.94 12.74 4.95
CA ARG A 113 -2.79 14.04 5.60
C ARG A 113 -3.15 13.90 7.06
N LEU A 114 -2.14 13.94 7.92
CA LEU A 114 -2.28 13.96 9.35
C LEU A 114 -2.60 15.38 9.81
N GLY A 115 -3.79 15.60 10.37
CA GLY A 115 -4.20 16.89 10.93
C GLY A 115 -4.22 16.84 12.46
N GLY A 116 -3.63 17.84 13.11
CA GLY A 116 -3.63 17.94 14.56
C GLY A 116 -3.02 19.26 15.06
N LEU A 117 -2.79 19.34 16.36
CA LEU A 117 -2.13 20.46 17.03
C LEU A 117 -0.65 20.12 17.23
N VAL A 118 0.23 21.09 17.01
CA VAL A 118 1.65 20.94 17.37
C VAL A 118 1.80 21.10 18.88
N LEU A 119 2.43 20.14 19.54
CA LEU A 119 2.67 20.22 20.98
C LEU A 119 3.73 21.29 21.29
N GLU A 120 3.49 22.07 22.35
CA GLU A 120 4.42 23.10 22.84
C GLU A 120 5.73 22.49 23.34
N GLY A 121 6.85 23.13 23.01
CA GLY A 121 8.20 22.67 23.30
C GLY A 121 8.64 21.39 22.59
N SER A 122 7.81 20.83 21.69
CA SER A 122 8.10 19.56 21.02
C SER A 122 8.98 19.68 19.78
N VAL A 123 9.17 20.90 19.26
CA VAL A 123 9.87 21.15 18.01
C VAL A 123 11.37 21.14 18.26
N ALA A 124 12.06 20.15 17.69
CA ALA A 124 13.49 19.96 17.86
C ALA A 124 14.17 19.70 16.51
N GLN A 125 15.31 20.36 16.31
CA GLN A 125 16.21 20.06 15.20
C GLN A 125 17.50 19.43 15.75
N PRO A 126 17.65 18.10 15.72
CA PRO A 126 18.88 17.45 16.18
C PRO A 126 20.05 17.82 15.26
N ALA A 127 21.16 18.31 15.84
CA ALA A 127 22.35 18.74 15.08
C ALA A 127 23.00 17.63 14.23
N SER A 128 22.69 16.37 14.53
CA SER A 128 23.20 15.18 13.82
C SER A 128 22.43 14.88 12.52
N SER A 129 21.21 15.40 12.36
CA SER A 129 20.35 15.04 11.23
C SER A 129 19.69 16.25 10.56
N PRO A 130 19.43 16.20 9.24
CA PRO A 130 18.73 17.25 8.53
C PRO A 130 17.20 17.24 8.77
N PHE A 131 16.70 16.35 9.63
CA PHE A 131 15.29 16.21 9.92
C PHE A 131 14.86 17.16 11.04
N MET A 132 13.69 17.75 10.88
CA MET A 132 12.97 18.44 11.94
C MET A 132 12.02 17.44 12.59
N GLU A 133 12.05 17.38 13.92
CA GLU A 133 11.19 16.50 14.71
C GLU A 133 10.21 17.35 15.51
N PHE A 134 8.93 17.00 15.48
CA PHE A 134 7.91 17.64 16.30
C PHE A 134 6.78 16.66 16.59
N VAL A 135 6.00 16.92 17.64
CA VAL A 135 4.89 16.04 18.04
C VAL A 135 3.57 16.68 17.61
N VAL A 136 2.73 15.89 16.96
CA VAL A 136 1.37 16.29 16.59
C VAL A 136 0.37 15.52 17.44
N THR A 137 -0.59 16.23 18.04
CA THR A 137 -1.58 15.69 18.97
C THR A 137 -3.00 16.07 18.58
N ASP A 138 -3.95 15.18 18.84
CA ASP A 138 -5.40 15.48 18.84
C ASP A 138 -5.98 15.56 20.26
N LEU A 139 -5.11 15.82 21.25
CA LEU A 139 -5.36 15.87 22.70
C LEU A 139 -5.52 14.49 23.35
N ILE A 140 -5.69 13.41 22.57
CA ILE A 140 -5.77 12.05 23.09
C ILE A 140 -4.45 11.33 22.82
N THR A 141 -4.04 11.29 21.55
CA THR A 141 -2.88 10.56 21.05
C THR A 141 -1.85 11.52 20.49
N ASP A 142 -0.58 11.23 20.79
CA ASP A 142 0.56 12.03 20.35
C ASP A 142 1.39 11.21 19.37
N ILE A 143 1.67 11.74 18.18
CA ILE A 143 2.50 11.07 17.17
C ILE A 143 3.74 11.90 16.88
N LEU A 144 4.90 11.23 16.87
CA LEU A 144 6.16 11.83 16.43
C LEU A 144 6.16 12.01 14.92
N VAL A 145 6.38 13.24 14.48
CA VAL A 145 6.52 13.60 13.06
C VAL A 145 7.98 13.94 12.76
N ARG A 146 8.53 13.32 11.71
CA ARG A 146 9.86 13.59 11.15
C ARG A 146 9.71 14.21 9.78
N TYR A 147 10.10 15.47 9.65
CA TYR A 147 10.00 16.23 8.41
C TYR A 147 11.39 16.53 7.85
N GLN A 148 11.56 16.40 6.54
CA GLN A 148 12.79 16.78 5.85
C GLN A 148 12.58 18.09 5.11
N GLY A 149 13.18 19.17 5.61
CA GLY A 149 13.11 20.49 4.97
C GLY A 149 12.91 21.63 5.96
N PRO A 150 12.92 22.88 5.46
CA PRO A 150 12.59 24.04 6.27
C PRO A 150 11.10 24.05 6.62
N LEU A 151 10.77 24.29 7.88
CA LEU A 151 9.38 24.51 8.29
C LEU A 151 8.85 25.83 7.69
N PRO A 152 7.57 25.89 7.27
CA PRO A 152 6.95 27.14 6.85
C PRO A 152 7.01 28.19 7.97
N ASP A 153 7.07 29.48 7.62
CA ASP A 153 7.14 30.58 8.61
C ASP A 153 5.90 30.65 9.51
N LEU A 154 4.75 30.21 8.99
CA LEU A 154 3.48 30.13 9.72
C LEU A 154 3.42 28.93 10.69
N PHE A 155 4.44 28.08 10.72
CA PHE A 155 4.49 26.98 11.69
C PHE A 155 4.84 27.54 13.08
N ARG A 156 3.95 27.26 14.03
CA ARG A 156 4.07 27.65 15.44
C ARG A 156 3.57 26.50 16.31
N GLU A 157 4.17 26.37 17.48
CA GLU A 157 3.68 25.48 18.52
C GLU A 157 2.29 25.90 19.01
N GLY A 158 1.50 24.95 19.51
CA GLY A 158 0.13 25.19 19.97
C GLY A 158 -0.90 25.43 18.86
N HIS A 159 -0.47 25.53 17.60
CA HIS A 159 -1.35 25.79 16.47
C HIS A 159 -1.69 24.52 15.69
N SER A 160 -2.79 24.59 14.93
CA SER A 160 -3.17 23.50 14.03
C SER A 160 -2.22 23.40 12.84
N VAL A 161 -1.84 22.16 12.51
CA VAL A 161 -0.98 21.83 11.38
C VAL A 161 -1.57 20.65 10.63
N VAL A 162 -1.39 20.65 9.31
CA VAL A 162 -1.64 19.47 8.49
C VAL A 162 -0.32 19.02 7.90
N VAL A 163 -0.01 17.74 8.03
CA VAL A 163 1.24 17.15 7.55
C VAL A 163 0.92 16.02 6.59
N GLU A 164 1.53 16.02 5.41
CA GLU A 164 1.37 14.95 4.42
C GLU A 164 2.57 14.00 4.48
N GLY A 165 2.31 12.69 4.47
CA GLY A 165 3.36 11.70 4.63
C GLY A 165 2.87 10.26 4.79
N PHE A 166 3.71 9.44 5.43
CA PHE A 166 3.48 8.01 5.66
C PHE A 166 3.80 7.63 7.10
N VAL A 167 3.02 6.72 7.72
CA VAL A 167 3.45 6.07 8.97
C VAL A 167 4.57 5.08 8.64
N ARG A 168 5.63 5.10 9.43
CA ARG A 168 6.66 4.06 9.44
C ARG A 168 6.82 3.46 10.84
N PRO A 169 7.14 2.17 10.94
CA PRO A 169 7.52 1.58 12.22
C PRO A 169 8.80 2.23 12.73
N LEU A 170 8.88 2.46 14.04
CA LEU A 170 10.05 3.00 14.70
C LEU A 170 11.02 1.86 14.98
N GLU A 171 12.09 1.76 14.18
CA GLU A 171 13.08 0.67 14.28
C GLU A 171 14.02 0.83 15.49
N ASP A 172 14.29 2.06 15.92
CA ASP A 172 15.15 2.39 17.07
C ASP A 172 14.43 3.42 17.97
N PRO A 173 13.87 3.03 19.13
CA PRO A 173 13.18 3.96 20.04
C PRO A 173 14.14 4.99 20.65
N ASP A 174 15.42 4.65 20.81
CA ASP A 174 16.42 5.51 21.47
C ASP A 174 16.95 6.63 20.57
N LYS A 175 16.82 6.48 19.24
CA LYS A 175 17.23 7.52 18.27
C LYS A 175 16.09 8.49 17.91
N ALA A 176 14.88 8.27 18.42
CA ALA A 176 13.79 9.25 18.40
C ALA A 176 14.02 10.32 19.49
N ALA A 177 15.12 11.05 19.34
CA ALA A 177 15.70 11.89 20.38
C ALA A 177 15.32 13.37 20.19
N ALA A 178 14.06 13.68 19.92
CA ALA A 178 13.54 14.97 20.30
C ALA A 178 13.49 15.00 21.84
N ALA A 179 14.17 15.97 22.45
CA ALA A 179 14.35 16.09 23.89
C ALA A 179 13.02 16.25 24.68
N ALA A 180 11.90 16.49 23.99
CA ALA A 180 10.59 16.75 24.55
C ALA A 180 9.47 15.82 24.02
N VAL A 181 9.79 14.62 23.51
CA VAL A 181 8.75 13.66 23.10
C VAL A 181 7.98 13.17 24.32
N THR A 182 6.65 13.39 24.34
CA THR A 182 5.74 12.89 25.39
C THR A 182 5.89 11.38 25.55
N GLU A 183 5.74 10.86 26.76
CA GLU A 183 5.74 9.41 27.03
C GLU A 183 4.75 8.65 26.14
N LYS A 184 3.59 9.25 25.84
CA LYS A 184 2.59 8.72 24.92
C LYS A 184 3.15 8.48 23.52
N ALA A 185 3.89 9.44 22.97
CA ALA A 185 4.48 9.35 21.64
C ALA A 185 5.65 8.35 21.58
N ARG A 186 6.38 8.14 22.68
CA ARG A 186 7.45 7.11 22.76
C ARG A 186 6.90 5.69 22.88
N GLY A 187 5.77 5.51 23.57
CA GLY A 187 5.10 4.21 23.68
C GLY A 187 4.53 3.71 22.36
N ILE A 188 4.32 4.62 21.40
CA ILE A 188 3.83 4.30 20.07
C ILE A 188 5.03 3.92 19.20
N GLY A 189 5.19 2.63 18.93
CA GLY A 189 6.29 2.05 18.12
C GLY A 189 6.26 2.43 16.63
N CYS A 190 5.69 3.56 16.27
CA CYS A 190 5.66 4.10 14.92
C CYS A 190 5.86 5.62 14.92
N PHE A 191 6.48 6.14 13.85
CA PHE A 191 6.64 7.57 13.61
C PHE A 191 6.05 7.94 12.25
N PHE A 192 5.68 9.20 12.09
CA PHE A 192 5.16 9.72 10.84
C PHE A 192 6.28 10.40 10.04
N SER A 193 6.62 9.83 8.88
CA SER A 193 7.59 10.41 7.95
C SER A 193 6.87 11.40 7.04
N ALA A 194 7.05 12.69 7.32
CA ALA A 194 6.42 13.79 6.61
C ALA A 194 7.21 14.19 5.36
N THR A 195 6.49 14.39 4.27
CA THR A 195 7.01 14.92 3.00
C THR A 195 6.69 16.41 2.83
N GLU A 196 5.56 16.86 3.39
CA GLU A 196 5.13 18.26 3.31
C GLU A 196 4.44 18.69 4.61
N VAL A 197 4.70 19.92 5.05
CA VAL A 197 4.06 20.54 6.22
C VAL A 197 3.24 21.74 5.73
N LEU A 198 1.94 21.69 5.97
CA LEU A 198 0.99 22.74 5.63
C LEU A 198 0.58 23.46 6.92
N ALA A 199 1.17 24.64 7.13
CA ALA A 199 0.78 25.56 8.20
C ALA A 199 0.03 26.74 7.58
N LYS A 200 -1.31 26.67 7.51
CA LYS A 200 -2.15 27.81 7.13
C LYS A 200 -2.90 28.25 8.38
N HIS A 201 -2.67 29.49 8.83
CA HIS A 201 -3.34 30.09 10.00
C HIS A 201 -4.84 30.34 9.82
N ASP A 202 -5.42 30.05 8.65
CA ASP A 202 -6.86 30.13 8.50
C ASP A 202 -7.49 28.91 9.18
N GLU A 203 -8.19 29.13 10.29
CA GLU A 203 -9.09 28.15 10.93
C GLU A 203 -10.08 27.50 9.91
N LYS A 204 -10.26 28.16 8.76
CA LYS A 204 -11.02 27.70 7.60
C LYS A 204 -10.35 26.57 6.80
N TYR A 205 -9.05 26.30 6.98
CA TYR A 205 -8.30 25.28 6.22
C TYR A 205 -8.19 23.93 6.94
N MET A 206 -8.54 23.86 8.24
CA MET A 206 -8.63 22.56 8.90
C MET A 206 -9.83 21.80 8.32
N PRO A 207 -9.64 20.60 7.76
CA PRO A 207 -10.76 19.80 7.25
C PRO A 207 -11.78 19.58 8.36
N ALA A 208 -13.06 19.67 8.01
CA ALA A 208 -14.15 19.57 8.98
C ALA A 208 -14.14 18.27 9.80
N GLU A 209 -13.56 17.19 9.25
CA GLU A 209 -13.40 15.91 9.92
C GLU A 209 -12.43 16.00 11.11
N VAL A 210 -11.24 16.56 10.90
CA VAL A 210 -10.23 16.75 11.95
C VAL A 210 -10.71 17.77 12.99
N ALA A 211 -11.37 18.85 12.56
CA ALA A 211 -11.96 19.84 13.47
C ALA A 211 -12.99 19.22 14.42
N LYS A 212 -13.93 18.46 13.89
CA LYS A 212 -14.92 17.74 14.71
C LYS A 212 -14.27 16.76 15.67
N ALA A 213 -13.22 16.06 15.24
CA ALA A 213 -12.52 15.10 16.10
C ALA A 213 -11.81 15.80 17.27
N ILE A 214 -11.10 16.90 17.02
CA ILE A 214 -10.45 17.68 18.08
C ILE A 214 -11.50 18.28 19.04
N ASP A 215 -12.60 18.84 18.53
CA ASP A 215 -13.67 19.38 19.38
C ASP A 215 -14.36 18.30 20.21
N ALA A 216 -14.57 17.10 19.65
CA ALA A 216 -15.08 15.96 20.38
C ALA A 216 -14.11 15.52 21.48
N ASN A 217 -12.81 15.51 21.20
CA ASN A 217 -11.78 15.16 22.17
C ASN A 217 -11.69 16.20 23.30
N LYS A 218 -11.76 17.51 22.98
CA LYS A 218 -11.87 18.58 23.97
C LYS A 218 -13.05 18.37 24.91
N LYS A 219 -14.23 18.05 24.37
CA LYS A 219 -15.44 17.76 25.17
C LYS A 219 -15.26 16.54 26.07
N LYS A 220 -14.65 15.47 25.56
CA LYS A 220 -14.35 14.26 26.36
C LYS A 220 -13.41 14.57 27.52
N ILE A 221 -12.35 15.35 27.27
CA ILE A 221 -11.40 15.76 28.31
C ILE A 221 -12.07 16.67 29.34
N ALA A 222 -12.87 17.65 28.91
CA ALA A 222 -13.62 18.52 29.82
C ALA A 222 -14.62 17.74 30.68
N ALA A 223 -15.32 16.76 30.10
CA ALA A 223 -16.22 15.87 30.83
C ALA A 223 -15.47 14.97 31.82
N ALA A 224 -14.30 14.43 31.42
CA ALA A 224 -13.46 13.61 32.28
C ALA A 224 -12.89 14.43 33.46
N ALA A 225 -12.44 15.67 33.22
CA ALA A 225 -11.96 16.57 34.26
C ALA A 225 -13.08 16.99 35.23
N ALA A 226 -14.30 17.22 34.72
CA ALA A 226 -15.46 17.47 35.56
C ALA A 226 -15.81 16.25 36.42
N ALA A 227 -15.75 15.04 35.86
CA ALA A 227 -16.00 13.80 36.59
C ALA A 227 -14.93 13.52 37.67
N SER A 228 -13.65 13.80 37.40
CA SER A 228 -12.59 13.65 38.41
C SER A 228 -12.76 14.65 39.56
N SER A 229 -13.08 15.91 39.26
CA SER A 229 -13.33 16.91 40.32
C SER A 229 -14.57 16.58 41.17
N ALA A 230 -15.59 15.95 40.58
CA ALA A 230 -16.77 15.49 41.31
C ALA A 230 -16.49 14.25 42.16
N ALA A 231 -15.60 13.37 41.71
CA ALA A 231 -15.16 12.20 42.47
C ALA A 231 -14.25 12.61 43.65
N GLU A 232 -13.31 13.53 43.44
CA GLU A 232 -12.46 14.08 44.52
C GLU A 232 -13.30 14.83 45.56
N ALA A 233 -14.27 15.65 45.14
CA ALA A 233 -15.19 16.31 46.07
C ALA A 233 -16.05 15.32 46.88
N GLN A 234 -16.41 14.18 46.29
CA GLN A 234 -17.16 13.13 46.99
C GLN A 234 -16.29 12.33 47.97
N ASP A 235 -15.02 12.10 47.65
CA ASP A 235 -14.09 11.43 48.57
C ASP A 235 -13.70 12.35 49.73
N GLU A 236 -13.51 13.65 49.51
CA GLU A 236 -13.27 14.62 50.60
C GLU A 236 -14.48 14.72 51.56
N GLU A 237 -15.71 14.74 51.04
CA GLU A 237 -16.93 14.75 51.85
C GLU A 237 -17.12 13.43 52.62
N ARG A 238 -16.74 12.29 52.02
CA ARG A 238 -16.73 10.97 52.70
C ARG A 238 -15.69 10.90 53.80
N GLU A 239 -14.48 11.40 53.59
CA GLU A 239 -13.45 11.46 54.62
C GLU A 239 -13.81 12.40 55.77
N ARG A 240 -14.48 13.53 55.47
CA ARG A 240 -14.98 14.46 56.50
C ARG A 240 -16.03 13.81 57.39
N ASN A 241 -16.97 13.06 56.82
CA ASN A 241 -18.00 12.33 57.58
C ASN A 241 -17.47 11.12 58.36
N GLN A 242 -16.30 10.58 58.02
CA GLN A 242 -15.65 9.49 58.77
C GLN A 242 -14.81 9.98 59.97
N ARG A 243 -14.47 11.27 60.03
CA ARG A 243 -13.66 11.87 61.11
C ARG A 243 -14.48 12.54 62.23
N SER A 244 -15.79 12.65 62.06
CA SER A 244 -16.77 13.16 63.05
C SER A 244 -17.43 12.03 63.82
#